data_AF-A0A4D6HS00-F1
#
_entry.id   AF-A0A4D6HS00-F1
#
_cell.length_a   1.000
_cell.length_b   1.000
_cell.length_c   1.000
_cell.angle_alpha   90.00
_cell.angle_beta   90.00
_cell.angle_gamma   90.00
#
_symmetry.space_group_name_H-M   'P 1'
#
loop_
_entity.id
_entity.type
_entity.pdbx_description
1 polymer ?
#
loop_
_entity_poly.entity_id
_entity_poly.type
_entity_poly.pdbx_seq_one_letter_code
_entity_poly.pdbx_strand_id
1 'polypeptide(L)'
;MGLFTVNRAVSAEYACTVKAPLEEIETFLHEAGYDRNVLAGLKYRGDRADEDYEVTSWAKRVSGSPLIPDALAFWQTHVWVFDNQDGTFDLYAHYEYSSMNPTIAYQHLRAIGMDRERGVKEIKQDLIGDPFTHYVL
;
A
#
# COMPACT_ATOMS: atom_id res chain seq x y z
N MET A 1 -9.94 13.36 -20.39
CA MET A 1 -8.70 13.65 -19.63
C MET A 1 -8.88 13.05 -18.24
N GLY A 2 -8.52 11.79 -18.06
CA GLY A 2 -8.44 11.19 -16.71
C GLY A 2 -7.06 11.49 -16.13
N LEU A 3 -6.98 11.86 -14.86
CA LEU A 3 -5.70 11.87 -14.15
C LEU A 3 -5.40 10.43 -13.74
N PHE A 4 -4.51 9.76 -14.48
CA PHE A 4 -3.76 8.64 -13.92
C PHE A 4 -2.31 9.10 -13.79
N THR A 5 -1.74 8.93 -12.61
CA THR A 5 -0.31 9.12 -12.40
C THR A 5 0.33 7.74 -12.41
N VAL A 6 1.53 7.63 -12.96
CA VAL A 6 2.31 6.38 -12.98
C VAL A 6 3.63 6.68 -12.30
N ASN A 7 3.97 5.92 -11.25
CA ASN A 7 5.10 6.22 -10.39
C ASN A 7 5.98 4.99 -10.20
N ARG A 8 7.29 5.21 -10.18
CA ARG A 8 8.26 4.14 -9.92
C ARG A 8 8.26 3.80 -8.44
N ALA A 9 8.13 2.53 -8.10
CA ALA A 9 8.41 2.03 -6.75
C ALA A 9 9.92 2.11 -6.46
N VAL A 10 10.28 2.49 -5.24
CA VAL A 10 11.69 2.58 -4.82
C VAL A 10 12.01 1.57 -3.73
N SER A 11 13.28 1.19 -3.62
CA SER A 11 13.73 0.18 -2.63
C SER A 11 13.40 0.55 -1.18
N ALA A 12 13.31 1.84 -0.85
CA ALA A 12 12.92 2.30 0.49
C ALA A 12 11.45 2.02 0.84
N GLU A 13 10.62 1.67 -0.14
CA GLU A 13 9.22 1.29 0.06
C GLU A 13 9.05 -0.23 0.17
N TYR A 14 10.08 -1.03 -0.12
CA TYR A 14 10.00 -2.49 -0.03
C TYR A 14 9.83 -2.93 1.44
N ALA A 15 8.79 -3.73 1.70
CA ALA A 15 8.52 -4.30 3.01
C ALA A 15 9.07 -5.73 3.11
N CYS A 16 8.55 -6.65 2.30
CA CYS A 16 8.93 -8.06 2.33
C CYS A 16 8.49 -8.80 1.07
N THR A 17 9.04 -10.00 0.87
CA THR A 17 8.56 -10.98 -0.10
C THR A 17 7.77 -12.05 0.65
N VAL A 18 6.66 -12.46 0.06
CA VAL A 18 5.72 -13.41 0.64
C VAL A 18 5.47 -14.55 -0.33
N LYS A 19 5.41 -15.77 0.17
CA LYS A 19 5.11 -16.98 -0.60
C LYS A 19 3.73 -17.52 -0.22
N ALA A 20 2.69 -16.92 -0.80
CA ALA A 20 1.29 -17.34 -0.65
C ALA A 20 0.51 -16.96 -1.92
N PRO A 21 -0.65 -17.57 -2.20
CA PRO A 21 -1.56 -17.10 -3.25
C PRO A 21 -1.96 -15.63 -3.05
N LEU A 22 -2.16 -14.88 -4.15
CA LEU A 22 -2.58 -13.48 -4.09
C LEU A 22 -3.88 -13.29 -3.28
N GLU A 23 -4.84 -14.20 -3.41
CA GLU A 23 -6.11 -14.14 -2.66
C GLU A 23 -5.90 -14.21 -1.14
N GLU A 24 -4.90 -14.98 -0.67
CA GLU A 24 -4.57 -15.04 0.75
C GLU A 24 -3.93 -13.73 1.23
N ILE A 25 -3.07 -13.12 0.41
CA ILE A 25 -2.47 -11.80 0.70
C ILE A 25 -3.57 -10.72 0.76
N GLU A 26 -4.50 -10.72 -0.18
CA GLU A 26 -5.62 -9.77 -0.21
C GLU A 26 -6.58 -9.97 0.97
N THR A 27 -6.83 -11.22 1.36
CA THR A 27 -7.63 -11.55 2.54
C THR A 27 -6.95 -11.04 3.81
N PHE A 28 -5.65 -11.30 3.97
CA PHE A 28 -4.86 -10.78 5.09
C PHE A 28 -4.92 -9.25 5.17
N LEU A 29 -4.69 -8.55 4.05
CA LEU A 29 -4.74 -7.09 4.03
C LEU A 29 -6.13 -6.58 4.45
N HIS A 30 -7.19 -7.21 3.96
CA HIS A 30 -8.54 -6.85 4.37
C HIS A 30 -8.79 -7.06 5.87
N GLU A 31 -8.42 -8.21 6.41
CA GLU A 31 -8.56 -8.54 7.84
C GLU A 31 -7.70 -7.65 8.74
N ALA A 32 -6.53 -7.21 8.25
CA ALA A 32 -5.66 -6.25 8.93
C ALA A 32 -6.19 -4.79 8.89
N GLY A 33 -7.35 -4.55 8.26
CA GLY A 33 -8.03 -3.26 8.20
C GLY A 33 -7.63 -2.38 7.01
N TYR A 34 -7.09 -2.97 5.95
CA TYR A 34 -6.86 -2.28 4.69
C TYR A 34 -8.08 -2.40 3.77
N ASP A 35 -8.40 -1.29 3.09
CA ASP A 35 -9.39 -1.26 2.01
C ASP A 35 -8.71 -1.10 0.65
N ARG A 36 -9.38 -1.49 -0.44
CA ARG A 36 -8.88 -1.24 -1.81
C ARG A 36 -8.64 0.25 -2.01
N ASN A 37 -7.43 0.61 -2.45
CA ASN A 37 -7.08 2.02 -2.68
C ASN A 37 -7.49 2.46 -4.08
N VAL A 38 -8.70 3.01 -4.19
CA VAL A 38 -9.31 3.41 -5.48
C VAL A 38 -8.66 4.65 -6.13
N LEU A 39 -7.92 5.44 -5.35
CA LEU A 39 -7.26 6.65 -5.80
C LEU A 39 -5.78 6.58 -5.42
N ALA A 40 -4.97 6.04 -6.33
CA ALA A 40 -3.53 5.97 -6.25
C ALA A 40 -2.92 6.08 -7.65
N GLY A 41 -1.67 6.52 -7.73
CA GLY A 41 -0.91 6.41 -8.97
C GLY A 41 -0.39 4.99 -9.16
N LEU A 42 -0.63 4.42 -10.34
CA LEU A 42 -0.21 3.07 -10.72
C LEU A 42 1.30 2.90 -10.51
N LYS A 43 1.70 1.88 -9.75
CA LYS A 43 3.10 1.62 -9.44
C LYS A 43 3.74 0.69 -10.46
N TYR A 44 5.00 0.96 -10.79
CA TYR A 44 5.84 0.06 -11.57
C TYR A 44 7.21 -0.14 -10.91
N ARG A 45 7.82 -1.30 -11.12
CA ARG A 45 9.19 -1.65 -10.70
C ARG A 45 10.10 -1.72 -11.95
N GLY A 46 11.42 -1.62 -11.77
CA GLY A 46 12.35 -1.73 -12.90
C GLY A 46 12.31 -0.53 -13.85
N ASP A 47 12.42 -0.78 -15.15
CA ASP A 47 12.12 0.19 -16.21
C ASP A 47 10.62 0.16 -16.52
N ARG A 48 10.05 1.30 -16.90
CA ARG A 48 8.65 1.37 -17.32
C ARG A 48 8.38 0.49 -18.56
N ALA A 49 9.40 0.28 -19.40
CA ALA A 49 9.30 -0.59 -20.58
C ALA A 49 9.11 -2.07 -20.23
N ASP A 50 9.44 -2.49 -19.01
CA ASP A 50 9.32 -3.88 -18.56
C ASP A 50 7.88 -4.28 -18.23
N GLU A 51 6.98 -3.29 -18.12
CA GLU A 51 5.56 -3.47 -17.77
C GLU A 51 5.32 -4.24 -16.44
N ASP A 52 6.28 -4.20 -15.52
CA ASP A 52 6.17 -4.76 -14.17
C ASP A 52 5.37 -3.80 -13.27
N TYR A 53 4.04 -3.90 -13.35
CA TYR A 53 3.08 -3.08 -12.60
C TYR A 53 2.54 -3.80 -11.36
N GLU A 54 2.10 -3.02 -10.38
CA GLU A 54 1.39 -3.58 -9.23
C GLU A 54 0.13 -4.35 -9.65
N VAL A 55 -0.13 -5.47 -8.98
CA VAL A 55 -1.32 -6.30 -9.22
C VAL A 55 -2.49 -5.93 -8.30
N THR A 56 -2.19 -5.27 -7.18
CA THR A 56 -3.20 -4.91 -6.17
C THR A 56 -2.72 -3.74 -5.31
N SER A 57 -3.62 -2.83 -4.93
CA SER A 57 -3.33 -1.62 -4.15
C SER A 57 -4.36 -1.43 -3.01
N TRP A 58 -3.85 -1.11 -1.82
CA TRP A 58 -4.55 -1.16 -0.54
C TRP A 58 -4.18 0.01 0.36
N ALA A 59 -5.10 0.46 1.22
CA ALA A 59 -4.85 1.55 2.13
C ALA A 59 -5.55 1.31 3.48
N LYS A 60 -4.78 1.38 4.57
CA LYS A 60 -5.30 1.39 5.94
C LYS A 60 -5.37 2.81 6.44
N ARG A 61 -6.50 3.15 7.05
CA ARG A 61 -6.79 4.50 7.55
C ARG A 61 -7.25 4.40 8.98
N VAL A 62 -6.66 5.19 9.86
CA VAL A 62 -7.03 5.24 11.28
C VAL A 62 -7.11 6.71 11.67
N SER A 63 -8.31 7.19 11.99
CA SER A 63 -8.52 8.59 12.37
C SER A 63 -8.06 8.87 13.80
N GLY A 64 -8.17 7.87 14.69
CA GLY A 64 -7.95 8.02 16.12
C GLY A 64 -8.93 8.99 16.80
N SER A 65 -10.01 9.38 16.12
CA SER A 65 -10.96 10.39 16.57
C SER A 65 -12.39 9.84 16.55
N PRO A 66 -13.17 10.02 17.63
CA PRO A 66 -14.58 9.62 17.64
C PRO A 66 -15.45 10.48 16.72
N LEU A 67 -14.93 11.61 16.22
CA LEU A 67 -15.67 12.55 15.37
C LEU A 67 -15.35 12.39 13.88
N ILE A 68 -14.26 11.71 13.54
CA ILE A 68 -13.80 11.56 12.15
C ILE A 68 -13.84 10.05 11.85
N PRO A 69 -14.68 9.58 10.91
CA PRO A 69 -14.63 8.17 10.52
C PRO A 69 -13.28 7.86 9.88
N ASP A 70 -12.82 6.61 9.99
CA ASP A 70 -11.53 6.17 9.43
C ASP A 70 -11.41 6.44 7.92
N ALA A 71 -12.51 6.33 7.18
CA ALA A 71 -12.56 6.69 5.75
C ALA A 71 -12.11 8.15 5.46
N LEU A 72 -12.27 9.06 6.43
CA LEU A 72 -11.86 10.47 6.36
C LEU A 72 -10.61 10.77 7.19
N ALA A 73 -9.84 9.76 7.62
CA ALA A 73 -8.57 9.97 8.29
C ALA A 73 -7.66 10.87 7.43
N PHE A 74 -6.84 11.69 8.07
CA PHE A 74 -5.91 12.58 7.37
C PHE A 74 -4.79 11.84 6.66
N TRP A 75 -4.45 10.66 7.15
CA TRP A 75 -3.32 9.88 6.71
C TRP A 75 -3.73 8.44 6.40
N GLN A 76 -2.95 7.77 5.56
CA GLN A 76 -3.12 6.38 5.22
C GLN A 76 -1.77 5.66 5.12
N THR A 77 -1.78 4.38 5.44
CA THR A 77 -0.71 3.43 5.10
C THR A 77 -1.10 2.80 3.77
N HIS A 78 -0.41 3.18 2.70
CA HIS A 78 -0.65 2.64 1.37
C HIS A 78 0.28 1.46 1.14
N VAL A 79 -0.30 0.32 0.76
CA VAL A 79 0.39 -0.92 0.43
C VAL A 79 0.06 -1.33 -0.99
N TRP A 80 1.06 -1.78 -1.74
CA TRP A 80 0.87 -2.37 -3.05
C TRP A 80 1.73 -3.61 -3.23
N VAL A 81 1.35 -4.47 -4.19
CA VAL A 81 1.98 -5.77 -4.40
C VAL A 81 2.41 -5.95 -5.85
N PHE A 82 3.61 -6.49 -6.04
CA PHE A 82 4.09 -6.99 -7.34
C PHE A 82 4.09 -8.51 -7.37
N ASP A 83 3.74 -9.10 -8.51
CA ASP A 83 3.87 -10.53 -8.77
C ASP A 83 5.26 -10.83 -9.34
N ASN A 84 6.03 -11.69 -8.68
CA ASN A 84 7.38 -12.06 -9.11
C ASN A 84 7.39 -13.17 -10.18
N GLN A 85 6.23 -13.68 -10.59
CA GLN A 85 6.04 -14.75 -11.59
C GLN A 85 6.67 -16.10 -11.20
N ASP A 86 7.02 -16.28 -9.94
CA ASP A 86 7.62 -17.49 -9.37
C ASP A 86 6.82 -18.05 -8.18
N GLY A 87 5.58 -17.56 -8.01
CA GLY A 87 4.72 -17.89 -6.87
C GLY A 87 5.03 -17.11 -5.59
N THR A 88 5.87 -16.07 -5.69
CA THR A 88 6.10 -15.10 -4.61
C THR A 88 5.60 -13.71 -5.01
N PHE A 89 5.34 -12.89 -3.98
CA PHE A 89 4.82 -11.54 -4.13
C PHE A 89 5.63 -10.57 -3.27
N ASP A 90 6.01 -9.43 -3.84
CA ASP A 90 6.68 -8.37 -3.10
C ASP A 90 5.68 -7.33 -2.62
N LEU A 91 5.65 -7.09 -1.31
CA LEU A 91 4.86 -6.03 -0.70
C LEU A 91 5.71 -4.77 -0.56
N TYR A 92 5.13 -3.65 -0.96
CA TYR A 92 5.69 -2.32 -0.79
C TYR A 92 4.72 -1.44 -0.01
N ALA A 93 5.24 -0.45 0.71
CA ALA A 93 4.43 0.45 1.50
C ALA A 93 5.04 1.85 1.66
N HIS A 94 4.17 2.84 1.85
CA HIS A 94 4.52 4.11 2.47
C HIS A 94 3.35 4.67 3.28
N TYR A 95 3.66 5.59 4.19
CA TYR A 95 2.69 6.39 4.91
C TYR A 95 2.54 7.75 4.22
N GLU A 96 1.32 8.20 4.01
CA GLU A 96 1.05 9.40 3.24
C GLU A 96 -0.28 10.04 3.62
N TYR A 97 -0.56 11.22 3.09
CA TYR A 97 -1.88 11.82 3.19
C TYR A 97 -2.94 10.90 2.56
N SER A 98 -4.11 10.82 3.17
CA SER A 98 -5.20 9.98 2.69
C SER A 98 -5.74 10.46 1.34
N SER A 99 -5.89 9.55 0.40
CA SER A 99 -6.53 9.85 -0.89
C SER A 99 -8.03 10.11 -0.78
N MET A 100 -8.65 9.70 0.34
CA MET A 100 -10.11 9.73 0.54
C MET A 100 -10.60 10.94 1.35
N ASN A 101 -9.71 11.69 1.99
CA ASN A 101 -10.11 12.89 2.73
C ASN A 101 -10.07 14.12 1.78
N PRO A 102 -11.22 14.74 1.46
CA PRO A 102 -11.31 15.79 0.45
C PRO A 102 -10.56 17.08 0.80
N THR A 103 -10.21 17.28 2.07
CA THR A 103 -9.47 18.46 2.52
C THR A 103 -7.96 18.36 2.29
N ILE A 104 -7.43 17.14 2.19
CA ILE A 104 -5.99 16.88 2.07
C ILE A 104 -5.61 16.00 0.86
N ALA A 105 -6.59 15.45 0.12
CA ALA A 105 -6.34 14.55 -1.01
C ALA A 105 -5.43 15.16 -2.10
N TYR A 106 -5.40 16.48 -2.25
CA TYR A 106 -4.48 17.16 -3.17
C TYR A 106 -3.00 16.97 -2.77
N GLN A 107 -2.71 16.79 -1.47
CA GLN A 107 -1.36 16.55 -0.97
C GLN A 107 -0.91 15.12 -1.29
N HIS A 108 -1.82 14.15 -1.22
CA HIS A 108 -1.61 12.78 -1.70
C HIS A 108 -1.22 12.77 -3.19
N LEU A 109 -2.01 13.44 -4.04
CA LEU A 109 -1.73 13.52 -5.48
C LEU A 109 -0.40 14.20 -5.81
N ARG A 110 0.13 15.02 -4.90
CA ARG A 110 1.42 15.71 -5.04
C ARG A 110 2.56 15.02 -4.30
N ALA A 111 2.32 13.85 -3.70
CA ALA A 111 3.29 13.10 -2.91
C ALA A 111 3.96 13.93 -1.79
N ILE A 112 3.20 14.84 -1.16
CA ILE A 112 3.70 15.71 -0.08
C ILE A 112 3.72 14.91 1.22
N GLY A 113 4.80 15.02 2.00
CA GLY A 113 4.86 14.47 3.37
C GLY A 113 4.88 12.94 3.45
N MET A 114 5.21 12.26 2.34
CA MET A 114 5.35 10.81 2.30
C MET A 114 6.47 10.33 3.23
N ASP A 115 6.16 9.33 4.04
CA ASP A 115 7.06 8.67 4.98
C ASP A 115 7.10 7.17 4.66
N ARG A 116 8.16 6.77 3.95
CA ARG A 116 8.36 5.39 3.49
C ARG A 116 8.70 4.46 4.64
N GLU A 117 9.58 4.92 5.54
CA GLU A 117 10.03 4.13 6.69
C GLU A 117 8.86 3.77 7.60
N ARG A 118 8.00 4.74 7.88
CA ARG A 118 6.79 4.50 8.67
C ARG A 118 5.85 3.50 8.01
N GLY A 119 5.58 3.65 6.71
CA GLY A 119 4.69 2.74 6.01
C GLY A 119 5.19 1.30 6.01
N VAL A 120 6.49 1.11 5.73
CA VAL A 120 7.16 -0.20 5.81
C VAL A 120 7.09 -0.78 7.23
N LYS A 121 7.29 0.06 8.26
CA LYS A 121 7.19 -0.38 9.66
C LYS A 121 5.78 -0.83 10.03
N GLU A 122 4.76 -0.09 9.63
CA GLU A 122 3.35 -0.40 9.95
C GLU A 122 2.91 -1.73 9.32
N ILE A 123 3.18 -1.96 8.03
CA ILE A 123 2.81 -3.25 7.40
C ILE A 123 3.58 -4.43 8.00
N LYS A 124 4.86 -4.24 8.36
CA LYS A 124 5.63 -5.29 9.07
C LYS A 124 5.06 -5.60 10.44
N GLN A 125 4.54 -4.61 11.15
CA GLN A 125 3.89 -4.83 12.45
C GLN A 125 2.58 -5.59 12.29
N ASP A 126 1.78 -5.26 11.26
CA ASP A 126 0.55 -5.98 10.95
C ASP A 126 0.84 -7.45 10.58
N LEU A 127 1.93 -7.73 9.86
CA LEU A 127 2.35 -9.10 9.50
C LEU A 127 2.76 -9.97 10.71
N ILE A 128 3.43 -9.39 11.72
CA ILE A 128 3.90 -10.13 12.92
C ILE A 128 2.73 -10.62 13.80
N GLY A 129 1.59 -9.94 13.73
CA GLY A 129 0.40 -10.28 14.51
C GLY A 129 -0.43 -11.43 13.93
N ASP A 130 -0.07 -11.94 12.76
CA ASP A 130 -0.96 -12.73 11.89
C ASP A 130 -0.37 -14.11 11.56
N PRO A 131 -1.21 -15.15 11.30
CA PRO A 131 -0.76 -16.42 10.72
C PRO A 131 0.10 -16.26 9.46
N PHE A 132 0.07 -15.11 8.77
CA PHE A 132 0.90 -14.81 7.61
C PHE A 132 2.41 -14.77 7.87
N THR A 133 2.87 -14.68 9.12
CA THR A 133 4.30 -14.61 9.47
C THR A 133 5.10 -15.78 8.87
N HIS A 134 4.50 -16.96 8.73
CA HIS A 134 5.16 -18.15 8.18
C HIS A 134 5.37 -18.12 6.66
N TYR A 135 4.72 -17.19 5.95
CA TYR A 135 4.85 -17.03 4.50
C TYR A 135 5.88 -15.97 4.10
N VAL A 136 6.38 -15.19 5.07
CA VAL A 136 7.41 -14.17 4.83
C VAL A 136 8.78 -14.86 4.66
N LEU A 137 9.48 -14.55 3.57
CA LEU A 137 10.80 -15.10 3.25
C LEU A 137 11.95 -14.29 3.87
#